data_AF-T0YLI4-F1
#
_entry.id   AF-T0YLI4-F1
#
_cell.length_a   1.000
_cell.length_b   1.000
_cell.length_c   1.000
_cell.angle_alpha   90.00
_cell.angle_beta   90.00
_cell.angle_gamma   90.00
#
_symmetry.space_group_name_H-M   'P 1'
#
loop_
_entity.id
_entity.type
_entity.pdbx_description
1 polymer ?
#
loop_
_entity_poly.entity_id
_entity_poly.type
_entity_poly.pdbx_seq_one_letter_code
_entity_poly.pdbx_strand_id
1 'polypeptide(L)'
;MKAETVPGSTGKASPVLPDLRGYFGEFGGRFVSETLMAALYELEHAFRSGWKDPAFKKTFLGMLSNYSGRPTPLYPALSLSKEAGGARIWLKREDLNHTGAHKITNAVGQGLLAARMGKRRLIAETGAGQHGVATATVAARLGFEC
;
A
#
# COMPACT_ATOMS: atom_id res chain seq x y z
N MET A 1 -38.76 23.88 -23.17
CA MET A 1 -38.13 22.77 -22.41
C MET A 1 -37.43 23.38 -21.21
N LYS A 2 -37.91 23.10 -20.00
CA LYS A 2 -37.32 23.62 -18.76
C LYS A 2 -36.03 22.85 -18.48
N ALA A 3 -34.93 23.56 -18.25
CA ALA A 3 -33.72 22.99 -17.70
C ALA A 3 -33.97 22.68 -16.22
N GLU A 4 -33.96 21.39 -15.86
CA GLU A 4 -33.92 20.97 -14.47
C GLU A 4 -32.48 21.10 -13.97
N THR A 5 -32.27 22.08 -13.11
CA THR A 5 -31.06 22.24 -12.31
C THR A 5 -31.01 21.16 -11.23
N VAL A 6 -29.98 20.33 -11.24
CA VAL A 6 -29.70 19.34 -10.19
C VAL A 6 -29.44 20.08 -8.86
N PRO A 7 -30.16 19.78 -7.77
CA PRO A 7 -29.93 20.43 -6.48
C PRO A 7 -28.56 20.02 -5.91
N GLY A 8 -27.83 21.01 -5.40
CA GLY A 8 -26.42 20.91 -5.05
C GLY A 8 -26.06 19.84 -4.02
N SER A 9 -24.91 19.20 -4.23
CA SER A 9 -24.23 18.45 -3.18
C SER A 9 -23.75 19.45 -2.13
N THR A 10 -24.44 19.51 -1.00
CA THR A 10 -23.91 20.13 0.21
C THR A 10 -22.65 19.39 0.60
N GLY A 11 -21.49 20.06 0.48
CA GLY A 11 -20.18 19.52 0.78
C GLY A 11 -20.02 19.24 2.27
N LYS A 12 -20.54 18.11 2.75
CA LYS A 12 -20.06 17.51 4.00
C LYS A 12 -18.67 16.95 3.71
N ALA A 13 -17.67 17.38 4.48
CA ALA A 13 -16.35 16.76 4.46
C ALA A 13 -16.52 15.26 4.65
N SER A 14 -16.00 14.46 3.71
CA SER A 14 -16.04 13.01 3.84
C SER A 14 -15.38 12.62 5.17
N PRO A 15 -16.01 11.76 5.97
CA PRO A 15 -15.42 11.33 7.24
C PRO A 15 -14.04 10.73 6.99
N VAL A 16 -13.10 10.97 7.91
CA VAL A 16 -11.78 10.32 7.85
C VAL A 16 -11.99 8.83 8.02
N LEU A 17 -11.59 8.05 7.02
CA LEU A 17 -11.71 6.59 6.99
C LEU A 17 -10.33 5.92 7.09
N PRO A 18 -10.22 4.75 7.75
CA PRO A 18 -11.23 4.16 8.64
C PRO A 18 -11.43 4.98 9.92
N ASP A 19 -12.52 4.70 10.65
CA ASP A 19 -12.71 5.25 12.01
C ASP A 19 -11.63 4.73 12.98
N LEU A 20 -11.59 5.25 14.20
CA LEU A 20 -10.60 4.84 15.21
C LEU A 20 -10.69 3.37 15.62
N ARG A 21 -11.84 2.72 15.38
CA ARG A 21 -12.04 1.29 15.64
C ARG A 21 -11.56 0.44 14.47
N GLY A 22 -11.33 1.03 13.30
CA GLY A 22 -10.89 0.36 12.08
C GLY A 22 -12.01 0.10 11.07
N TYR A 23 -13.18 0.72 11.24
CA TYR A 23 -14.34 0.52 10.38
C TYR A 23 -14.43 1.56 9.25
N PHE A 24 -14.77 1.07 8.06
CA PHE A 24 -15.23 1.82 6.89
C PHE A 24 -16.76 1.68 6.80
N GLY A 25 -17.50 2.53 7.52
CA GLY A 25 -18.93 2.33 7.70
C GLY A 25 -19.20 1.07 8.53
N GLU A 26 -19.85 0.07 7.95
CA GLU A 26 -20.11 -1.22 8.58
C GLU A 26 -19.00 -2.27 8.35
N PHE A 27 -18.05 -2.02 7.44
CA PHE A 27 -17.00 -2.97 7.05
C PHE A 27 -15.68 -2.72 7.79
N GLY A 28 -14.85 -3.75 7.98
CA GLY A 28 -13.54 -3.63 8.61
C GLY A 28 -13.55 -4.04 10.08
N GLY A 29 -12.92 -3.25 10.96
CA GLY A 29 -12.76 -3.61 12.36
C GLY A 29 -11.68 -4.67 12.61
N ARG A 30 -11.73 -5.28 13.80
CA ARG A 30 -10.74 -6.27 14.28
C ARG A 30 -11.48 -7.48 14.87
N PHE A 31 -11.69 -8.51 14.05
CA PHE A 31 -12.32 -9.77 14.45
C PHE A 31 -11.25 -10.85 14.63
N VAL A 32 -10.47 -10.74 15.71
CA VAL A 32 -9.33 -11.61 16.01
C VAL A 32 -9.39 -12.09 17.46
N SER A 33 -8.60 -13.12 17.78
CA SER A 33 -8.48 -13.55 19.18
C SER A 33 -7.82 -12.48 20.05
N GLU A 34 -8.18 -12.43 21.33
CA GLU A 34 -7.61 -11.50 22.32
C GLU A 34 -6.07 -11.57 22.37
N THR A 35 -5.51 -12.77 22.18
CA THR A 35 -4.06 -13.00 22.20
C THR A 35 -3.28 -12.20 21.15
N LEU A 36 -3.94 -11.73 20.08
CA LEU A 36 -3.32 -10.94 19.02
C LEU A 36 -3.47 -9.42 19.23
N MET A 37 -4.33 -8.99 20.16
CA MET A 37 -4.70 -7.57 20.29
C MET A 37 -3.50 -6.71 20.67
N ALA A 38 -2.65 -7.18 21.59
CA ALA A 38 -1.44 -6.46 21.98
C ALA A 38 -0.50 -6.19 20.78
N ALA A 39 -0.28 -7.20 19.93
CA ALA A 39 0.56 -7.07 18.74
C ALA A 39 -0.05 -6.10 17.70
N LEU A 40 -1.37 -6.14 17.52
CA LEU A 40 -2.07 -5.21 16.61
C LEU A 40 -2.00 -3.76 17.10
N TYR A 41 -2.14 -3.52 18.40
CA TYR A 41 -2.01 -2.17 18.97
C TYR A 41 -0.56 -1.65 18.88
N GLU A 42 0.44 -2.49 19.15
CA GLU A 42 1.85 -2.14 18.96
C GLU A 42 2.12 -1.73 17.50
N LEU A 43 1.64 -2.54 16.54
CA LEU A 43 1.78 -2.29 15.11
C LEU A 43 1.08 -0.98 14.69
N GLU A 44 -0.16 -0.76 15.14
CA GLU A 44 -0.92 0.46 14.83
C GLU A 44 -0.20 1.71 15.36
N HIS A 45 0.30 1.65 16.59
CA HIS A 45 1.05 2.76 17.20
C HIS A 45 2.35 3.04 16.43
N ALA A 46 3.12 1.99 16.11
CA ALA A 46 4.35 2.11 15.34
C ALA A 46 4.09 2.69 13.95
N PHE A 47 3.04 2.24 13.26
CA PHE A 47 2.65 2.77 11.96
C PHE A 47 2.25 4.24 12.05
N ARG A 48 1.36 4.61 12.97
CA ARG A 48 0.88 5.99 13.11
C ARG A 48 2.00 6.96 13.47
N SER A 49 2.92 6.56 14.35
CA SER A 49 4.07 7.38 14.73
C SER A 49 5.09 7.47 13.57
N GLY A 50 5.42 6.34 12.93
CA GLY A 50 6.33 6.29 11.78
C GLY A 50 5.80 7.08 10.58
N TRP A 51 4.50 7.02 10.29
CA TRP A 51 3.90 7.77 9.19
C TRP A 51 3.80 9.27 9.45
N LYS A 52 3.95 9.73 10.70
CA LYS A 52 4.08 11.16 11.02
C LYS A 52 5.53 11.63 10.95
N ASP A 53 6.49 10.72 11.06
CA ASP A 53 7.93 10.98 11.07
C ASP A 53 8.47 11.27 9.64
N PRO A 54 8.98 12.48 9.36
CA PRO A 54 9.58 12.81 8.07
C PRO A 54 10.80 11.96 7.71
N ALA A 55 11.59 11.51 8.69
CA ALA A 55 12.76 10.68 8.45
C ALA A 55 12.37 9.28 7.96
N PHE A 56 11.31 8.70 8.53
CA PHE A 56 10.72 7.45 8.05
C PHE A 56 10.22 7.60 6.61
N LYS A 57 9.46 8.66 6.31
CA LYS A 57 8.98 8.93 4.94
C LYS A 57 10.12 9.11 3.94
N LYS A 58 11.17 9.85 4.32
CA LYS A 58 12.36 10.04 3.48
C LYS A 58 13.02 8.71 3.15
N THR A 59 13.18 7.84 4.14
CA THR A 59 13.77 6.51 3.96
C THR A 59 12.90 5.62 3.08
N PHE A 60 11.59 5.59 3.33
CA PHE A 60 10.61 4.86 2.54
C PHE A 60 10.61 5.31 1.07
N LEU A 61 10.49 6.61 0.82
CA LEU A 61 10.52 7.17 -0.54
C LEU A 61 11.87 6.94 -1.22
N GLY A 62 12.97 7.00 -0.48
CA GLY A 62 14.31 6.67 -0.97
C GLY A 62 14.41 5.21 -1.42
N MET A 63 13.87 4.26 -0.66
CA MET A 63 13.81 2.86 -1.07
C MET A 63 12.88 2.64 -2.26
N LEU A 64 11.72 3.31 -2.29
CA LEU A 64 10.82 3.22 -3.44
C LEU A 64 11.48 3.71 -4.73
N SER A 65 12.20 4.83 -4.67
CA SER A 65 12.92 5.38 -5.82
C SER A 65 14.09 4.52 -6.24
N ASN A 66 15.01 4.24 -5.31
CA ASN A 66 16.34 3.72 -5.65
C ASN A 66 16.41 2.19 -5.64
N TYR A 67 15.44 1.50 -5.02
CA TYR A 67 15.42 0.04 -4.91
C TYR A 67 14.22 -0.58 -5.62
N SER A 68 13.02 -0.03 -5.44
CA SER A 68 11.82 -0.54 -6.13
C SER A 68 11.71 -0.06 -7.59
N GLY A 69 12.35 1.06 -7.96
CA GLY A 69 12.28 1.63 -9.31
C GLY A 69 11.07 2.55 -9.56
N ARG A 70 10.55 3.21 -8.51
CA ARG A 70 9.41 4.14 -8.61
C ARG A 70 9.88 5.56 -8.96
N PRO A 71 9.05 6.39 -9.62
CA PRO A 71 7.69 6.11 -10.08
C PRO A 71 7.66 5.21 -11.32
N THR A 72 6.63 4.36 -11.42
CA THR A 72 6.36 3.57 -12.62
C THR A 72 5.64 4.41 -13.68
N PRO A 73 5.96 4.25 -14.97
CA PRO A 73 5.36 5.04 -16.05
C PRO A 73 3.87 4.73 -16.24
N LEU A 74 3.13 5.71 -16.76
CA LEU A 74 1.82 5.51 -17.39
C LEU A 74 2.05 5.36 -18.89
N TYR A 75 1.78 4.18 -19.43
CA TYR A 75 2.04 3.85 -20.82
C TYR A 75 0.76 3.90 -21.67
N PRO A 76 0.70 4.69 -22.75
CA PRO A 76 -0.45 4.70 -23.65
C PRO A 76 -0.47 3.43 -24.52
N ALA A 77 -1.42 2.53 -24.29
CA ALA A 77 -1.54 1.28 -25.04
C ALA A 77 -2.34 1.52 -26.33
N LEU A 78 -1.66 2.03 -27.36
CA LEU A 78 -2.30 2.47 -28.61
C LEU A 78 -3.03 1.34 -29.35
N SER A 79 -2.41 0.16 -29.46
CA SER A 79 -3.04 -1.00 -30.12
C SER A 79 -4.33 -1.42 -29.41
N LEU A 80 -4.28 -1.52 -28.08
CA LEU A 80 -5.43 -1.88 -27.27
C LEU A 80 -6.51 -0.79 -27.30
N SER A 81 -6.11 0.49 -27.36
CA SER A 81 -7.04 1.62 -27.52
C SER A 81 -7.79 1.57 -28.85
N LYS A 82 -7.11 1.15 -29.93
CA LYS A 82 -7.72 0.94 -31.24
C LYS A 82 -8.73 -0.22 -31.21
N GLU A 83 -8.38 -1.30 -30.54
CA GLU A 83 -9.24 -2.47 -30.38
C GLU A 83 -10.47 -2.18 -29.50
N ALA A 84 -10.32 -1.33 -28.48
CA ALA A 84 -11.39 -0.91 -27.58
C ALA A 84 -12.37 0.12 -28.16
N GLY A 85 -12.40 0.32 -29.49
CA GLY A 85 -13.41 1.16 -30.17
C GLY A 85 -13.29 2.66 -29.89
N GLY A 86 -12.09 3.16 -29.54
CA GLY A 86 -11.82 4.59 -29.38
C GLY A 86 -11.60 5.06 -27.94
N ALA A 87 -11.76 4.19 -26.94
CA ALA A 87 -11.32 4.48 -25.58
C ALA A 87 -9.79 4.61 -25.49
N ARG A 88 -9.29 5.61 -24.75
CA ARG A 88 -7.84 5.78 -24.50
C ARG A 88 -7.40 4.90 -23.34
N ILE A 89 -6.72 3.80 -23.62
CA ILE A 89 -6.25 2.87 -22.60
C ILE A 89 -4.81 3.19 -22.19
N TRP A 90 -4.62 3.37 -20.88
CA TRP A 90 -3.33 3.63 -20.26
C TRP A 90 -3.00 2.52 -19.26
N LEU A 91 -1.78 2.01 -19.31
CA LEU A 91 -1.28 0.99 -18.40
C LEU A 91 -0.42 1.64 -17.32
N LYS A 92 -0.82 1.48 -16.05
CA LYS A 92 0.05 1.81 -14.91
C LYS A 92 1.04 0.66 -14.71
N ARG A 93 2.30 0.89 -15.12
CA ARG A 93 3.31 -0.15 -15.30
C ARG A 93 3.94 -0.66 -13.99
N GLU A 94 3.12 -1.13 -13.04
CA GLU A 94 3.59 -1.72 -11.79
C GLU A 94 4.33 -3.06 -11.98
N ASP A 95 4.26 -3.64 -13.18
CA ASP A 95 5.09 -4.76 -13.63
C ASP A 95 6.58 -4.41 -13.69
N LEU A 96 6.93 -3.12 -13.81
CA LEU A 96 8.32 -2.66 -13.88
C LEU A 96 8.97 -2.44 -12.51
N ASN A 97 8.22 -2.63 -11.42
CA ASN A 97 8.84 -2.58 -10.09
C ASN A 97 9.88 -3.71 -9.97
N HIS A 98 10.91 -3.50 -9.14
CA HIS A 98 11.75 -4.61 -8.68
C HIS A 98 10.86 -5.73 -8.10
N THR A 99 11.26 -6.99 -8.30
CA THR A 99 10.44 -8.20 -8.12
C THR A 99 9.25 -8.38 -9.08
N GLY A 100 9.00 -7.46 -10.01
CA GLY A 100 8.00 -7.61 -11.08
C GLY A 100 6.55 -7.41 -10.65
N ALA A 101 6.28 -6.88 -9.46
CA ALA A 101 4.92 -6.72 -8.94
C ALA A 101 4.78 -5.51 -8.00
N HIS A 102 3.56 -4.99 -7.88
CA HIS A 102 3.24 -3.90 -6.94
C HIS A 102 3.47 -4.25 -5.45
N LYS A 103 3.58 -5.55 -5.13
CA LYS A 103 3.70 -6.06 -3.74
C LYS A 103 4.97 -5.58 -3.03
N ILE A 104 6.05 -5.29 -3.77
CA ILE A 104 7.30 -4.77 -3.19
C ILE A 104 7.10 -3.44 -2.46
N THR A 105 6.15 -2.60 -2.90
CA THR A 105 5.85 -1.31 -2.27
C THR A 105 5.39 -1.50 -0.82
N ASN A 106 4.48 -2.46 -0.60
CA ASN A 106 4.01 -2.81 0.75
C ASN A 106 5.12 -3.48 1.57
N ALA A 107 5.85 -4.43 0.97
CA ALA A 107 6.93 -5.15 1.65
C ALA A 107 8.01 -4.20 2.16
N VAL A 108 8.41 -3.19 1.37
CA VAL A 108 9.38 -2.15 1.78
C VAL A 108 8.86 -1.37 2.99
N GLY A 109 7.60 -0.92 2.95
CA GLY A 109 7.00 -0.17 4.05
C GLY A 109 6.93 -0.97 5.35
N GLN A 110 6.46 -2.22 5.27
CA GLN A 110 6.36 -3.12 6.41
C GLN A 110 7.74 -3.54 6.94
N GLY A 111 8.71 -3.80 6.07
CA GLY A 111 10.09 -4.13 6.48
C GLY A 111 10.76 -2.97 7.22
N LEU A 112 10.61 -1.74 6.72
CA LEU A 112 11.09 -0.54 7.42
C LEU A 112 10.37 -0.32 8.76
N LEU A 113 9.06 -0.62 8.81
CA LEU A 113 8.30 -0.53 10.05
C LEU A 113 8.78 -1.56 11.08
N ALA A 114 9.03 -2.81 10.66
CA ALA A 114 9.59 -3.86 11.51
C ALA A 114 10.97 -3.46 12.05
N ALA A 115 11.82 -2.85 11.22
CA ALA A 115 13.10 -2.28 11.65
C ALA A 115 12.93 -1.22 12.73
N ARG A 116 11.99 -0.29 12.54
CA ARG A 116 11.66 0.75 13.53
C ARG A 116 11.15 0.15 14.84
N MET A 117 10.40 -0.95 14.77
CA MET A 117 9.91 -1.70 15.93
C MET A 117 10.97 -2.59 16.58
N GLY A 118 12.22 -2.55 16.11
CA GLY A 118 13.33 -3.35 16.66
C GLY A 118 13.23 -4.86 16.37
N LYS A 119 12.35 -5.26 15.45
CA LYS A 119 12.21 -6.67 15.05
C LYS A 119 13.35 -7.05 14.09
N ARG A 120 13.76 -8.32 14.11
CA ARG A 120 14.84 -8.84 13.25
C ARG A 120 14.41 -10.01 12.36
N ARG A 121 13.15 -10.44 12.48
CA ARG A 121 12.58 -11.55 11.74
C ARG A 121 11.26 -11.13 11.11
N LEU A 122 11.10 -11.41 9.83
CA LEU A 122 9.84 -11.25 9.10
C LEU A 122 9.23 -12.62 8.85
N ILE A 123 7.91 -12.69 8.95
CA ILE A 123 7.13 -13.84 8.49
C ILE A 123 6.04 -13.33 7.55
N ALA A 124 5.73 -14.12 6.53
CA ALA A 124 4.62 -13.87 5.65
C ALA A 124 4.12 -15.19 5.08
N GLU A 125 2.80 -15.32 4.93
CA GLU A 125 2.19 -16.37 4.13
C GLU A 125 2.30 -16.05 2.64
N THR A 126 2.23 -17.08 1.80
CA THR A 126 2.10 -16.85 0.37
C THR A 126 1.34 -17.99 -0.31
N GLY A 127 0.48 -17.62 -1.26
CA GLY A 127 -0.14 -18.57 -2.17
C GLY A 127 0.78 -18.84 -3.37
N ALA A 128 0.56 -18.12 -4.47
CA ALA A 128 1.37 -18.24 -5.70
C ALA A 128 2.84 -17.78 -5.57
N GLY A 129 3.27 -17.25 -4.42
CA GLY A 129 4.68 -16.95 -4.13
C GLY A 129 5.10 -15.48 -4.27
N GLN A 130 4.38 -14.66 -5.04
CA GLN A 130 4.81 -13.28 -5.31
C GLN A 130 4.92 -12.39 -4.06
N HIS A 131 4.07 -12.61 -3.06
CA HIS A 131 4.21 -11.90 -1.79
C HIS A 131 5.43 -12.38 -1.00
N GLY A 132 5.63 -13.69 -0.92
CA GLY A 132 6.81 -14.29 -0.26
C GLY A 132 8.12 -13.80 -0.87
N VAL A 133 8.21 -13.75 -2.20
CA VAL A 133 9.39 -13.22 -2.92
C VAL A 133 9.64 -11.75 -2.57
N ALA A 134 8.59 -10.90 -2.54
CA ALA A 134 8.75 -9.50 -2.16
C ALA A 134 9.21 -9.34 -0.71
N THR A 135 8.63 -10.11 0.23
CA THR A 135 9.00 -10.09 1.64
C THR A 135 10.44 -10.56 1.85
N ALA A 136 10.84 -11.70 1.25
CA ALA A 136 12.19 -12.23 1.33
C ALA A 136 13.23 -11.28 0.71
N THR A 137 12.89 -10.62 -0.40
CA THR A 137 13.75 -9.61 -1.05
C THR A 137 14.03 -8.43 -0.10
N VAL A 138 13.00 -7.93 0.57
CA VAL A 138 13.15 -6.84 1.56
C VAL A 138 13.88 -7.31 2.81
N ALA A 139 13.60 -8.52 3.30
CA ALA A 139 14.31 -9.09 4.44
C ALA A 139 15.81 -9.18 4.17
N ALA A 140 16.20 -9.74 3.02
CA ALA A 140 17.60 -9.80 2.59
C ALA A 140 18.22 -8.40 2.50
N ARG A 141 17.51 -7.41 1.95
CA ARG A 141 18.00 -6.03 1.85
C ARG A 141 18.23 -5.35 3.20
N LEU A 142 17.43 -5.68 4.21
CA LEU A 142 17.47 -5.11 5.56
C LEU A 142 18.30 -5.96 6.54
N GLY A 143 18.80 -7.13 6.12
CA GLY A 143 19.55 -8.05 6.97
C GLY A 143 18.67 -8.76 8.02
N PHE A 144 17.42 -9.06 7.66
CA PHE A 144 16.47 -9.77 8.54
C PHE A 144 16.43 -11.25 8.22
N GLU A 145 16.14 -12.04 9.26
CA GLU A 145 15.68 -13.41 9.10
C GLU A 145 14.31 -13.42 8.40
N CYS A 146 14.09 -14.37 7.49
CA CYS A 146 12.84 -14.53 6.75
C CYS A 146 12.43 -16.00 6.73
#